data_AF-A0A3M1SCZ3-F1
#
_entry.id   AF-A0A3M1SCZ3-F1
#
_cell.length_a   1.000
_cell.length_b   1.000
_cell.length_c   1.000
_cell.angle_alpha   90.00
_cell.angle_beta   90.00
_cell.angle_gamma   90.00
#
_symmetry.space_group_name_H-M   'P 1'
#
loop_
_entity.id
_entity.type
_entity.pdbx_description
1 polymer ?
#
loop_
_entity_poly.entity_id
_entity_poly.type
_entity_poly.pdbx_seq_one_letter_code
_entity_poly.pdbx_strand_id
1 'polypeptide(L)'
;MSRPRDDQPVQYVKGIGPKRAKILERLGIRTLRDALYYLPYRYEDRRSIKPIASLKPEGYCTVQGSIAGKGLIDTRRGMKILELLINDGTGLLKAKWFNQAYLGRQFKVGDRVVLSGVVRRDYRWGVGLEMHNPDYEILKDIDQSDNIHTA
;
A
#
# COMPACT_ATOMS: atom_id res chain seq x y z
N MET A 1 22.30 -12.00 24.31
CA MET A 1 21.10 -11.18 24.04
C MET A 1 20.07 -11.45 25.13
N SER A 2 19.66 -10.43 25.89
CA SER A 2 18.65 -10.56 26.96
C SER A 2 17.28 -10.80 26.33
N ARG A 3 16.54 -11.82 26.77
CA ARG A 3 15.16 -12.04 26.33
C ARG A 3 14.30 -10.87 26.82
N PRO A 4 13.55 -10.17 25.96
CA PRO A 4 12.62 -9.16 26.43
C PRO A 4 11.61 -9.82 27.36
N ARG A 5 11.33 -9.18 28.51
CA ARG A 5 10.34 -9.69 29.45
C ARG A 5 8.94 -9.34 28.94
N ASP A 6 7.99 -10.25 29.10
CA ASP A 6 6.62 -10.08 28.59
C ASP A 6 5.92 -8.83 29.17
N ASP A 7 6.29 -8.41 30.38
CA ASP A 7 5.79 -7.25 31.11
C ASP A 7 6.50 -5.93 30.74
N GLN A 8 7.52 -5.98 29.88
CA GLN A 8 8.26 -4.79 29.45
C GLN A 8 7.30 -3.76 28.83
N PRO A 9 7.36 -2.48 29.25
CA PRO A 9 6.57 -1.43 28.65
C PRO A 9 6.85 -1.30 27.15
N VAL A 10 5.78 -1.19 26.36
CA VAL A 10 5.85 -1.19 24.89
C VAL A 10 6.70 -0.06 24.32
N GLN A 11 6.89 1.03 25.07
CA GLN A 11 7.75 2.17 24.70
C GLN A 11 9.23 1.82 24.56
N TYR A 12 9.70 0.73 25.15
CA TYR A 12 11.10 0.29 25.05
C TYR A 12 11.33 -0.65 23.87
N VAL A 13 10.28 -0.99 23.12
CA VAL A 13 10.41 -1.71 21.85
C VAL A 13 10.94 -0.75 20.79
N LYS A 14 11.96 -1.20 20.04
CA LYS A 14 12.57 -0.42 18.96
C LYS A 14 11.50 0.06 17.98
N GLY A 15 11.44 1.38 17.76
CA GLY A 15 10.48 2.02 16.86
C GLY A 15 9.20 2.54 17.52
N ILE A 16 9.02 2.32 18.83
CA ILE A 16 7.87 2.81 19.60
C ILE A 16 8.31 3.93 20.55
N GLY A 17 8.39 5.15 20.04
CA GLY A 17 8.66 6.33 20.89
C GLY A 17 7.47 6.76 21.75
N PRO A 18 7.64 7.74 22.66
CA PRO A 18 6.61 8.17 23.61
C PRO A 18 5.26 8.56 22.97
N LYS A 19 5.31 9.15 21.77
CA LYS A 19 4.09 9.50 21.01
C LYS A 19 3.29 8.26 20.58
N ARG A 20 3.97 7.23 20.07
CA ARG A 20 3.34 5.98 19.64
C ARG A 20 2.86 5.16 20.84
N ALA A 21 3.62 5.17 21.94
CA ALA A 21 3.23 4.53 23.19
C ALA A 21 1.89 5.08 23.72
N LYS A 22 1.68 6.41 23.70
CA LYS A 22 0.39 7.01 24.09
C LYS A 22 -0.79 6.58 23.20
N ILE A 23 -0.55 6.32 21.92
CA ILE A 23 -1.59 5.83 21.00
C ILE A 23 -1.92 4.37 21.31
N LEU A 24 -0.90 3.54 21.51
CA LEU A 24 -1.04 2.13 21.90
C LEU A 24 -1.75 1.98 23.24
N GLU A 25 -1.45 2.85 24.20
CA GLU A 25 -2.13 2.84 25.50
C GLU A 25 -3.64 3.10 25.38
N ARG A 26 -4.07 3.96 24.44
CA ARG A 26 -5.50 4.17 24.16
C ARG A 26 -6.18 2.93 23.57
N LEU A 27 -5.42 2.02 22.97
CA LEU A 27 -5.89 0.71 22.50
C LEU A 27 -5.78 -0.38 23.58
N GLY A 28 -5.39 -0.02 24.81
CA GLY A 28 -5.17 -0.97 25.92
C GLY A 28 -3.81 -1.67 25.88
N ILE A 29 -2.91 -1.29 24.96
CA ILE A 29 -1.61 -1.94 24.77
C ILE A 29 -0.55 -1.18 25.58
N ARG A 30 -0.16 -1.74 26.74
CA ARG A 30 0.85 -1.12 27.62
C ARG A 30 2.16 -1.90 27.65
N THR A 31 2.08 -3.21 27.55
CA THR A 31 3.21 -4.14 27.64
C THR A 31 3.48 -4.85 26.32
N LEU A 32 4.65 -5.50 26.22
CA LEU A 32 4.97 -6.37 25.09
C LEU A 32 3.95 -7.51 24.94
N ARG A 33 3.50 -8.09 26.06
CA ARG A 33 2.44 -9.10 26.10
C ARG A 33 1.17 -8.59 25.43
N ASP A 34 0.68 -7.42 25.81
CA ASP A 34 -0.54 -6.85 25.25
C ASP A 34 -0.43 -6.68 23.72
N ALA A 35 0.73 -6.23 23.25
CA ALA A 35 0.98 -6.05 21.82
C ALA A 35 1.00 -7.38 21.05
N LEU A 36 1.56 -8.44 21.64
CA LEU A 36 1.60 -9.78 21.04
C LEU A 36 0.22 -10.43 20.94
N TYR A 37 -0.65 -10.17 21.92
CA TYR A 37 -2.01 -10.70 21.96
C TYR A 37 -3.07 -9.76 21.36
N TYR A 38 -2.67 -8.58 20.88
CA TYR A 38 -3.54 -7.70 20.11
C TYR A 38 -3.64 -8.17 18.66
N LEU A 39 -4.45 -9.21 18.46
CA LEU A 39 -4.60 -9.85 17.15
C LEU A 39 -5.27 -8.91 16.13
N PRO A 40 -4.92 -9.03 14.83
CA PRO A 40 -5.58 -8.27 13.77
C PRO A 40 -7.08 -8.52 13.76
N TYR A 41 -7.87 -7.45 13.63
CA TYR A 41 -9.32 -7.55 13.46
C TYR A 41 -9.71 -8.26 12.15
N ARG A 42 -8.88 -8.10 11.11
CA ARG A 42 -9.06 -8.74 9.81
C ARG A 42 -7.71 -9.08 9.20
N TYR A 43 -7.62 -10.28 8.62
CA TYR A 43 -6.53 -10.67 7.73
C TYR A 43 -6.92 -10.34 6.28
N GLU A 44 -6.11 -9.55 5.60
CA GLU A 44 -6.27 -9.29 4.16
C GLU A 44 -5.35 -10.23 3.38
N ASP A 45 -5.92 -11.11 2.56
CA ASP A 45 -5.14 -11.95 1.66
C ASP A 45 -4.78 -11.18 0.37
N ARG A 46 -3.56 -10.63 0.34
CA ARG A 46 -3.01 -9.89 -0.81
C ARG A 46 -2.25 -10.79 -1.79
N ARG A 47 -2.31 -12.13 -1.63
CA ARG A 47 -1.59 -13.08 -2.51
C ARG A 47 -2.26 -13.27 -3.86
N SER A 48 -3.57 -13.04 -3.94
CA SER A 48 -4.34 -13.21 -5.17
C SER A 48 -4.21 -11.99 -6.09
N ILE A 49 -3.13 -11.92 -6.86
CA ILE A 49 -2.97 -10.96 -7.94
C ILE A 49 -3.92 -11.35 -9.09
N LYS A 50 -4.79 -10.43 -9.50
CA LYS A 50 -5.73 -10.63 -10.62
C LYS A 50 -5.31 -9.80 -11.83
N PRO A 51 -5.47 -10.34 -13.06
CA PRO A 51 -5.25 -9.54 -14.26
C PRO A 51 -6.30 -8.45 -14.38
N ILE A 52 -5.90 -7.26 -14.84
CA ILE A 52 -6.73 -6.06 -14.97
C ILE A 52 -7.97 -6.34 -15.85
N ALA A 53 -7.82 -7.12 -16.92
CA ALA A 53 -8.92 -7.50 -17.80
C ALA A 53 -10.05 -8.29 -17.09
N SER A 54 -9.74 -8.99 -16.00
CA SER A 54 -10.71 -9.82 -15.26
C SER A 54 -11.42 -9.10 -14.12
N LEU A 55 -11.03 -7.85 -13.86
CA LEU A 55 -11.52 -7.10 -12.71
C LEU A 55 -13.00 -6.79 -12.85
N LYS A 56 -13.72 -6.99 -11.75
CA LYS A 56 -15.11 -6.60 -11.61
C LYS A 56 -15.20 -5.37 -10.70
N PRO A 57 -16.03 -4.38 -11.05
CA PRO A 57 -16.32 -3.26 -10.14
C PRO A 57 -16.81 -3.74 -8.78
N GLU A 58 -16.61 -2.92 -7.76
CA GLU A 58 -17.02 -3.09 -6.37
C GLU A 58 -16.29 -4.20 -5.59
N GLY A 59 -15.42 -4.96 -6.24
CA GLY A 59 -14.54 -5.92 -5.59
C GLY A 59 -13.26 -5.28 -5.04
N TYR A 60 -12.84 -5.71 -3.85
CA TYR A 60 -11.46 -5.52 -3.39
C TYR A 60 -10.56 -6.52 -4.10
N CYS A 61 -9.48 -6.05 -4.74
CA CYS A 61 -8.52 -6.92 -5.38
C CYS A 61 -7.10 -6.33 -5.34
N THR A 62 -6.14 -7.21 -5.58
CA THR A 62 -4.74 -6.86 -5.79
C THR A 62 -4.40 -7.05 -7.26
N VAL A 63 -3.71 -6.07 -7.84
CA VAL A 63 -3.22 -6.09 -9.23
C VAL A 63 -1.73 -5.79 -9.24
N GLN A 64 -1.04 -6.24 -10.27
CA GLN A 64 0.37 -5.96 -10.49
C GLN A 64 0.58 -5.54 -11.93
N GLY A 65 1.29 -4.44 -12.15
CA GLY A 65 1.58 -3.93 -13.49
C GLY A 65 2.67 -2.89 -13.48
N SER A 66 3.00 -2.37 -14.66
CA SER A 66 3.92 -1.25 -14.82
C SER A 66 3.16 0.07 -14.91
N ILE A 67 3.78 1.14 -14.42
CA ILE A 67 3.24 2.49 -14.57
C ILE A 67 3.44 2.92 -16.03
N ALA A 68 2.36 2.96 -16.80
CA ALA A 68 2.35 3.42 -18.18
C ALA A 68 2.28 4.95 -18.29
N GLY A 69 1.69 5.61 -17.30
CA GLY A 69 1.53 7.06 -17.30
C GLY A 69 1.28 7.63 -15.91
N LYS A 70 1.55 8.92 -15.75
CA LYS A 70 1.43 9.64 -14.48
C LYS A 70 0.99 11.07 -14.74
N GLY A 71 0.00 11.53 -13.99
CA GLY A 71 -0.54 12.89 -14.08
C GLY A 71 -0.88 13.45 -12.70
N LEU A 72 -0.81 14.78 -12.59
CA LEU A 72 -1.33 15.51 -11.45
C LEU A 72 -2.47 16.40 -11.94
N ILE A 73 -3.66 16.19 -11.40
CA ILE A 73 -4.87 16.92 -11.77
C ILE A 73 -5.20 17.88 -10.64
N ASP A 74 -5.18 19.18 -10.94
CA ASP A 74 -5.72 20.21 -10.05
C ASP A 74 -7.21 20.36 -10.31
N THR A 75 -8.02 20.08 -9.29
CA THR A 75 -9.49 20.22 -9.40
C THR A 75 -9.92 21.65 -9.13
N ARG A 76 -11.10 22.03 -9.65
CA ARG A 76 -11.70 23.38 -9.48
C ARG A 76 -11.88 23.82 -8.01
N ARG A 77 -11.81 22.90 -7.04
CA ARG A 77 -11.93 23.18 -5.60
C ARG A 77 -10.58 23.15 -4.86
N GLY A 78 -9.46 23.22 -5.57
CA GLY A 78 -8.11 23.22 -4.99
C GLY A 78 -7.61 21.86 -4.50
N MET A 79 -8.40 20.79 -4.67
CA MET A 79 -7.98 19.42 -4.37
C MET A 79 -7.08 18.91 -5.49
N LYS A 80 -5.94 18.33 -5.12
CA LYS A 80 -4.98 17.71 -6.05
C LYS A 80 -5.21 16.21 -6.13
N ILE A 81 -5.26 15.67 -7.34
CA ILE A 81 -5.42 14.24 -7.58
C ILE A 81 -4.18 13.75 -8.32
N LEU A 82 -3.41 12.87 -7.69
CA LEU A 82 -2.39 12.10 -8.38
C LEU A 82 -3.09 10.95 -9.12
N GLU A 83 -2.89 10.86 -10.43
CA GLU A 83 -3.38 9.75 -11.25
C GLU A 83 -2.18 8.97 -11.80
N LEU A 84 -2.21 7.65 -11.63
CA LEU A 84 -1.32 6.72 -12.31
C LEU A 84 -2.13 5.83 -13.23
N LEU A 85 -1.62 5.62 -14.44
CA LEU A 85 -2.13 4.64 -15.38
C LEU A 85 -1.27 3.38 -15.27
N ILE A 86 -1.88 2.28 -14.85
CA ILE A 86 -1.22 0.99 -14.67
C ILE A 86 -1.59 0.07 -15.83
N ASN A 87 -0.59 -0.60 -16.38
CA ASN A 87 -0.73 -1.58 -17.44
C ASN A 87 -0.12 -2.92 -16.98
N ASP A 88 -0.88 -4.00 -17.06
CA ASP A 88 -0.40 -5.36 -16.76
C ASP A 88 -0.23 -6.24 -18.01
N GLY A 89 -0.41 -5.65 -19.20
CA GLY A 89 -0.43 -6.35 -20.49
C GLY A 89 -1.80 -6.91 -20.88
N THR A 90 -2.74 -7.04 -19.94
CA THR A 90 -4.12 -7.50 -20.20
C THR A 90 -5.12 -6.35 -20.26
N GLY A 91 -4.86 -5.25 -19.54
CA GLY A 91 -5.72 -4.08 -19.52
C GLY A 91 -5.09 -2.88 -18.84
N LEU A 92 -5.86 -1.80 -18.76
CA LEU A 92 -5.47 -0.54 -18.12
C LEU A 92 -6.32 -0.27 -16.88
N LEU A 93 -5.66 0.16 -15.80
CA LEU A 93 -6.29 0.55 -14.54
C LEU A 93 -5.80 1.93 -14.12
N LYS A 94 -6.72 2.83 -13.75
CA LYS A 94 -6.35 4.13 -13.18
C LYS A 94 -6.29 4.06 -11.66
N ALA A 95 -5.16 4.41 -11.07
CA ALA A 95 -5.03 4.57 -9.63
C ALA A 95 -4.99 6.05 -9.26
N LYS A 96 -5.92 6.49 -8.41
CA LYS A 96 -6.12 7.90 -8.05
C LYS A 96 -5.88 8.10 -6.56
N TRP A 97 -5.00 9.02 -6.19
CA TRP A 97 -4.83 9.45 -4.80
C TRP A 97 -5.26 10.90 -4.63
N PHE A 98 -6.30 11.11 -3.84
CA PHE A 98 -6.85 12.43 -3.54
C PHE A 98 -6.05 13.09 -2.41
N ASN A 99 -5.67 14.36 -2.61
CA ASN A 99 -4.88 15.18 -1.68
C ASN A 99 -3.51 14.59 -1.26
N GLN A 100 -2.97 13.65 -2.04
CA GLN A 100 -1.69 13.00 -1.75
C GLN A 100 -0.70 13.17 -2.91
N ALA A 101 -0.62 14.38 -3.45
CA ALA A 101 0.29 14.73 -4.55
C ALA A 101 1.77 14.43 -4.27
N TYR A 102 2.17 14.42 -2.99
CA TYR A 102 3.55 14.11 -2.56
C TYR A 102 3.99 12.69 -2.94
N LEU A 103 3.04 11.74 -3.03
CA LEU A 103 3.30 10.36 -3.46
C LEU A 103 3.84 10.30 -4.88
N GLY A 104 3.51 11.29 -5.72
CA GLY A 104 4.00 11.37 -7.09
C GLY A 104 5.52 11.38 -7.18
N ARG A 105 6.25 11.81 -6.14
CA ARG A 105 7.72 11.78 -6.13
C ARG A 105 8.31 10.38 -6.02
N GLN A 106 7.54 9.42 -5.52
CA GLN A 106 7.98 8.03 -5.33
C GLN A 106 7.80 7.19 -6.59
N PHE A 107 6.84 7.56 -7.45
CA PHE A 107 6.49 6.81 -8.65
C PHE A 107 7.14 7.37 -9.92
N LYS A 108 7.74 6.49 -10.72
CA LYS A 108 8.27 6.78 -12.05
C LYS A 108 7.55 5.92 -13.10
N VAL A 109 7.41 6.46 -14.31
CA VAL A 109 6.91 5.70 -15.46
C VAL A 109 7.88 4.54 -15.71
N GLY A 110 7.35 3.35 -15.92
CA GLY A 110 8.11 2.11 -16.04
C GLY A 110 8.26 1.31 -14.74
N ASP A 111 8.07 1.93 -13.57
CA ASP A 111 8.14 1.19 -12.29
C ASP A 111 7.09 0.08 -12.26
N ARG A 112 7.47 -1.09 -11.72
CA ARG A 112 6.53 -2.15 -11.40
C ARG A 112 5.91 -1.89 -10.03
N VAL A 113 4.59 -1.94 -9.98
CA VAL A 113 3.83 -1.70 -8.76
C VAL A 113 2.79 -2.79 -8.52
N VAL A 114 2.57 -3.11 -7.25
CA VAL A 114 1.41 -3.86 -6.78
C VAL A 114 0.45 -2.86 -6.16
N LEU A 115 -0.81 -2.88 -6.59
CA LEU A 115 -1.87 -2.04 -6.03
C LEU A 115 -2.97 -2.92 -5.44
N SER A 116 -3.41 -2.58 -4.23
CA SER A 116 -4.53 -3.26 -3.57
C SER A 116 -5.61 -2.25 -3.20
N GLY A 117 -6.84 -2.50 -3.62
CA GLY A 117 -7.94 -1.59 -3.35
C GLY A 117 -9.25 -2.04 -3.95
N VAL A 118 -10.29 -1.22 -3.72
CA VAL A 118 -11.61 -1.43 -4.29
C VAL A 118 -11.64 -0.91 -5.72
N VAL A 119 -11.97 -1.78 -6.66
CA VAL A 119 -12.16 -1.43 -8.07
C VAL A 119 -13.48 -0.69 -8.23
N ARG A 120 -13.46 0.40 -8.97
CA ARG A 120 -14.64 1.21 -9.32
C ARG A 120 -14.68 1.39 -10.84
N ARG A 121 -15.85 1.75 -11.35
CA ARG A 121 -15.97 2.23 -12.73
C ARG A 121 -15.58 3.72 -12.75
N ASP A 122 -14.72 4.11 -13.67
CA ASP A 122 -14.44 5.52 -13.95
C ASP A 122 -15.58 6.08 -14.82
N TYR A 123 -16.50 6.83 -14.21
CA TYR A 123 -17.63 7.43 -14.95
C TYR A 123 -17.26 8.75 -15.64
N ARG A 124 -16.08 9.34 -15.37
CA ARG A 124 -15.76 10.72 -15.80
C ARG A 124 -15.02 10.80 -17.12
N TRP A 125 -14.30 9.76 -17.54
CA TRP A 125 -13.40 9.83 -18.69
C TRP A 125 -13.52 8.63 -19.66
N GLY A 126 -14.67 7.93 -19.68
CA GLY A 126 -14.97 6.84 -20.63
C GLY A 126 -15.28 5.51 -19.95
N VAL A 127 -15.11 4.40 -20.67
CA VAL A 127 -15.20 3.04 -20.11
C VAL A 127 -13.83 2.67 -19.54
N GLY A 128 -13.72 2.52 -18.22
CA GLY A 128 -12.46 2.16 -17.59
C GLY A 128 -12.63 1.80 -16.12
N LEU A 129 -11.65 1.10 -15.57
CA LEU A 129 -11.61 0.76 -14.16
C LEU A 129 -10.67 1.71 -13.42
N GLU A 130 -11.02 2.01 -12.17
CA GLU A 130 -10.21 2.84 -11.29
C GLU A 130 -10.15 2.32 -9.85
N MET A 131 -9.10 2.70 -9.14
CA MET A 131 -8.99 2.54 -7.69
C MET A 131 -8.75 3.91 -7.05
N HIS A 132 -9.41 4.15 -5.92
CA HIS A 132 -9.21 5.37 -5.12
C HIS A 132 -8.38 5.04 -3.89
N ASN A 133 -7.32 5.83 -3.67
CA ASN A 133 -6.34 5.67 -2.60
C ASN A 133 -5.95 4.20 -2.36
N PRO A 134 -5.57 3.42 -3.40
CA PRO A 134 -5.16 2.06 -3.18
C PRO A 134 -3.87 2.02 -2.35
N ASP A 135 -3.71 0.96 -1.57
CA ASP A 135 -2.41 0.61 -1.01
C ASP A 135 -1.49 0.25 -2.16
N TYR A 136 -0.22 0.63 -2.05
CA TYR A 136 0.76 0.41 -3.09
C TYR A 136 2.05 -0.16 -2.52
N GLU A 137 2.72 -0.95 -3.35
CA GLU A 137 4.09 -1.41 -3.14
C GLU A 137 4.83 -1.25 -4.47
N ILE A 138 5.99 -0.59 -4.43
CA ILE A 138 6.88 -0.49 -5.59
C ILE A 138 7.80 -1.70 -5.54
N LEU A 139 7.67 -2.57 -6.54
CA LEU A 139 8.54 -3.72 -6.69
C LEU A 139 9.90 -3.20 -7.13
N LYS A 140 10.88 -3.33 -6.25
CA LYS A 140 12.28 -3.16 -6.61
C LYS A 140 12.72 -4.45 -7.26
N ASP A 141 13.34 -4.37 -8.43
CA ASP A 141 14.05 -5.53 -8.97
C ASP A 141 15.06 -5.96 -7.90
N ILE A 142 14.90 -7.18 -7.40
CA ILE A 142 15.90 -7.82 -6.55
C ILE A 142 17.02 -8.13 -7.53
N ASP A 143 17.98 -7.23 -7.65
CA ASP A 143 19.19 -7.51 -8.40
C ASP A 143 19.78 -8.81 -7.88
N GLN A 144 19.95 -9.72 -8.82
CA GLN A 144 20.53 -11.03 -8.75
C GLN A 144 22.02 -10.91 -8.40
N SER A 145 22.38 -10.60 -7.14
CA SER A 145 23.69 -10.87 -6.55
C SER A 145 23.73 -10.56 -5.05
N ASP A 146 23.33 -11.53 -4.23
CA ASP A 146 24.07 -11.80 -2.99
C ASP A 146 24.38 -13.30 -3.02
N ASN A 147 25.48 -13.62 -3.71
CA ASN A 147 26.09 -14.93 -3.66
C ASN A 147 26.24 -15.36 -2.20
N ILE A 148 25.73 -16.55 -1.92
CA ILE A 148 26.02 -17.37 -0.75
C ILE A 148 27.46 -17.12 -0.29
N HIS A 149 27.64 -16.40 0.82
CA HIS A 149 28.89 -16.47 1.59
C HIS A 149 28.58 -17.35 2.80
N THR A 150 28.68 -18.66 2.57
CA THR A 150 29.15 -19.57 3.61
C THR A 150 30.66 -19.47 3.61
N ALA A 151 31.22 -19.01 4.72
CA ALA A 151 32.58 -19.28 5.15
C ALA A 151 32.55 -19.39 6.68
#